data_AF-A0A0C9SZ37-F1
#
_entry.id   AF-A0A0C9SZ37-F1
#
_cell.length_a   1.000
_cell.length_b   1.000
_cell.length_c   1.000
_cell.angle_alpha   90.00
_cell.angle_beta   90.00
_cell.angle_gamma   90.00
#
_symmetry.space_group_name_H-M   'P 1'
#
loop_
_entity.id
_entity.type
_entity.pdbx_description
1 polymer ?
#
loop_
_entity_poly.entity_id
_entity_poly.type
_entity_poly.pdbx_seq_one_letter_code
_entity_poly.pdbx_strand_id
1 'polypeptide(L)'
;SALYTPLRQREDLPPVLYEPVTCKPPCRAILNPYCQIDIRGKLWICPFCLSRNAFPPHYKDISNTNLPAELLPKYTTIEYTLSRPAQVPPVFLYVVDTCLDEDDLKALRDALVVSLSLLPPYALIGLITFGTMTQVHELGYAECSKSYVFRGGKEYTPKQIQDMLGLSTTTRAAPRAGQPMPQQAFGAARFLLPVQQCEFQLTGILEALARDPWPVANDKRALRCTGVAVSVAVGLLETTYPNTGGRIMVFAGGPATEGPGMVVSNELKEPIRSHHDIERDSVKHYKRAVKFYEGLAKRASNNGHVVDLFAGCLDQVGLLEMKSMPNSTNGVIVLSDSFATSIFKQSFLRVFGKDDQDFLQMGFNATFDVQTTKELKVSGLIGHAISGGKKSACVGETEIGIGQTSAWKMNSITPRTSAAVYFEVVTPAGQALQPGSRGLIQFVTHYQHSSGQQRLRVTTIARNFAEAGSPSIAASFDQEAAAVLMARIAVFKAEIDDSPDVLRWLDRMLIRLCQKFADYRKEDPASFRLTDNFSIYPQFMFHLRRSQFLQVFNNSPDETAFYRQVVSGVCW
;
A
#
# COMPACT_ATOMS: atom_id res chain seq x y z
N SER A 1 1.90 -20.87 -2.20
CA SER A 1 1.75 -19.40 -2.23
C SER A 1 0.32 -19.06 -2.61
N ALA A 2 -0.12 -17.81 -2.40
CA ALA A 2 -1.47 -17.34 -2.73
C ALA A 2 -1.44 -15.85 -3.13
N LEU A 3 -2.24 -15.48 -4.12
CA LEU A 3 -2.61 -14.08 -4.37
C LEU A 3 -3.87 -13.78 -3.56
N TYR A 4 -3.76 -12.87 -2.61
CA TYR A 4 -4.84 -12.53 -1.70
C TYR A 4 -5.27 -11.08 -1.88
N THR A 5 -6.56 -10.87 -2.11
CA THR A 5 -7.19 -9.55 -2.22
C THR A 5 -8.04 -9.30 -0.98
N PRO A 6 -7.55 -8.51 0.01
CA PRO A 6 -8.22 -8.37 1.30
C PRO A 6 -9.64 -7.83 1.21
N LEU A 7 -9.87 -6.84 0.33
CA LEU A 7 -11.16 -6.15 0.18
C LEU A 7 -11.94 -6.58 -1.07
N ARG A 8 -11.78 -7.82 -1.55
CA ARG A 8 -12.51 -8.29 -2.72
C ARG A 8 -14.02 -8.08 -2.52
N GLN A 9 -14.69 -7.36 -3.41
CA GLN A 9 -16.14 -7.14 -3.28
C GLN A 9 -16.91 -8.47 -3.40
N ARG A 10 -17.93 -8.63 -2.54
CA ARG A 10 -18.81 -9.80 -2.49
C ARG A 10 -20.20 -9.35 -2.07
N GLU A 11 -21.15 -9.41 -3.01
CA GLU A 11 -22.54 -9.02 -2.79
C GLU A 11 -23.29 -9.98 -1.85
N ASP A 12 -22.79 -11.21 -1.70
CA ASP A 12 -23.46 -12.27 -0.95
C ASP A 12 -23.11 -12.31 0.54
N LEU A 13 -22.29 -11.36 1.03
CA LEU A 13 -21.84 -11.26 2.41
C LEU A 13 -22.58 -10.11 3.13
N PRO A 14 -23.54 -10.41 4.03
CA PRO A 14 -24.16 -9.37 4.86
C PRO A 14 -23.15 -8.80 5.87
N PRO A 15 -23.28 -7.52 6.24
CA PRO A 15 -22.41 -6.91 7.24
C PRO A 15 -22.64 -7.53 8.62
N VAL A 16 -21.55 -7.93 9.28
CA VAL A 16 -21.62 -8.49 10.64
C VAL A 16 -21.33 -7.39 11.65
N LEU A 17 -22.35 -7.02 12.43
CA LEU A 17 -22.31 -5.87 13.35
C LEU A 17 -22.01 -6.29 14.81
N TYR A 18 -21.06 -7.20 14.99
CA TYR A 18 -20.63 -7.66 16.31
C TYR A 18 -19.14 -8.01 16.34
N GLU A 19 -18.59 -8.15 17.56
CA GLU A 19 -17.18 -8.44 17.78
C GLU A 19 -16.81 -9.89 17.40
N PRO A 20 -15.64 -10.12 16.79
CA PRO A 20 -15.19 -11.46 16.41
C PRO A 20 -14.86 -12.31 17.64
N VAL A 21 -15.18 -13.61 17.58
CA VAL A 21 -14.79 -14.56 18.63
C VAL A 21 -13.34 -15.00 18.41
N THR A 22 -12.48 -14.76 19.39
CA THR A 22 -11.04 -15.01 19.30
C THR A 22 -10.60 -16.22 20.15
N CYS A 23 -9.65 -16.99 19.65
CA CYS A 23 -8.97 -18.04 20.39
C CYS A 23 -8.10 -17.44 21.51
N LYS A 24 -7.95 -18.17 22.61
CA LYS A 24 -7.06 -17.77 23.71
C LYS A 24 -5.62 -17.47 23.23
N PRO A 25 -4.93 -16.48 23.83
CA PRO A 25 -3.51 -16.25 23.59
C PRO A 25 -2.67 -17.51 23.88
N PRO A 26 -1.56 -17.71 23.15
CA PRO A 26 -0.95 -16.80 22.18
C PRO A 26 -1.53 -16.88 20.75
N CYS A 27 -2.43 -17.83 20.46
CA CYS A 27 -2.90 -18.09 19.10
C CYS A 27 -3.70 -16.93 18.49
N ARG A 28 -4.76 -16.46 19.18
CA ARG A 28 -5.63 -15.36 18.70
C ARG A 28 -6.24 -15.58 17.30
N ALA A 29 -6.33 -16.81 16.80
CA ALA A 29 -7.11 -17.12 15.60
C ALA A 29 -8.58 -16.75 15.82
N ILE A 30 -9.26 -16.34 14.76
CA ILE A 30 -10.69 -16.03 14.78
C ILE A 30 -11.49 -17.31 14.52
N LEU A 31 -12.64 -17.43 15.22
CA LEU A 31 -13.64 -18.47 14.97
C LEU A 31 -14.01 -18.52 13.49
N ASN A 32 -14.08 -19.72 12.93
CA ASN A 32 -14.28 -19.93 11.50
C ASN A 32 -14.93 -21.31 11.25
N PRO A 33 -15.40 -21.60 10.02
CA PRO A 33 -16.18 -22.81 9.73
C PRO A 33 -15.41 -24.13 9.91
N TYR A 34 -14.08 -24.08 10.07
CA TYR A 34 -13.26 -25.28 10.30
C TYR A 34 -13.01 -25.58 11.78
N CYS A 35 -13.53 -24.77 12.70
CA CYS A 35 -13.50 -25.06 14.13
C CYS A 35 -14.43 -26.23 14.46
N GLN A 36 -13.97 -27.18 15.28
CA GLN A 36 -14.85 -28.20 15.83
C GLN A 36 -15.66 -27.60 16.99
N ILE A 37 -16.97 -27.81 17.00
CA ILE A 37 -17.86 -27.27 18.03
C ILE A 37 -18.44 -28.39 18.89
N ASP A 38 -18.47 -28.16 20.20
CA ASP A 38 -19.20 -28.96 21.17
C ASP A 38 -20.36 -28.11 21.71
N ILE A 39 -21.55 -28.35 21.17
CA ILE A 39 -22.77 -27.62 21.52
C ILE A 39 -23.21 -27.93 22.95
N ARG A 40 -23.01 -29.17 23.43
CA ARG A 40 -23.41 -29.58 24.78
C ARG A 40 -22.52 -28.91 25.83
N GLY A 41 -21.21 -28.92 25.58
CA GLY A 41 -20.22 -28.26 26.42
C GLY A 41 -20.16 -26.74 26.24
N LYS A 42 -20.78 -26.19 25.18
CA LYS A 42 -20.64 -24.79 24.72
C LYS A 42 -19.17 -24.39 24.54
N LEU A 43 -18.41 -25.28 23.90
CA LEU A 43 -16.99 -25.11 23.61
C LEU A 43 -16.73 -25.19 22.09
N TRP A 44 -15.60 -24.64 21.67
CA TRP A 44 -15.05 -24.83 20.34
C TRP A 44 -13.55 -25.09 20.40
N ILE A 45 -13.05 -25.86 19.44
CA ILE A 45 -11.65 -26.24 19.32
C ILE A 45 -11.05 -25.48 18.15
N CYS A 46 -10.02 -24.69 18.43
CA CYS A 46 -9.33 -23.92 17.41
C CYS A 46 -8.50 -24.85 16.50
N PRO A 47 -8.65 -24.81 15.16
CA PRO A 47 -7.94 -25.71 14.26
C PRO A 47 -6.44 -25.39 14.15
N PHE A 48 -6.00 -24.20 14.58
CA PHE A 48 -4.61 -23.77 14.49
C PHE A 48 -3.75 -24.24 15.66
N CYS A 49 -4.29 -24.18 16.89
CA CYS A 49 -3.55 -24.52 18.11
C CYS A 49 -4.17 -25.67 18.92
N LEU A 50 -5.32 -26.20 18.48
CA LEU A 50 -6.07 -27.29 19.12
C LEU A 50 -6.56 -26.98 20.54
N SER A 51 -6.49 -25.73 20.98
CA SER A 51 -6.99 -25.32 22.29
C SER A 51 -8.51 -25.32 22.33
N ARG A 52 -9.07 -25.68 23.50
CA ARG A 52 -10.50 -25.60 23.80
C ARG A 52 -10.84 -24.20 24.33
N ASN A 53 -11.82 -23.58 23.71
CA ASN A 53 -12.29 -22.23 23.99
C ASN A 53 -13.77 -22.27 24.34
N ALA A 54 -14.20 -21.48 25.31
CA ALA A 54 -15.62 -21.34 25.62
C ALA A 54 -16.26 -20.35 24.66
N PHE A 55 -17.53 -20.58 24.31
CA PHE A 55 -18.30 -19.56 23.60
C PHE A 55 -18.59 -18.36 24.51
N PRO A 56 -18.63 -17.15 23.95
CA PRO A 56 -18.99 -15.95 24.71
C PRO A 56 -20.47 -15.98 25.13
N PRO A 57 -20.88 -15.17 26.13
CA PRO A 57 -22.24 -15.20 26.68
C PRO A 57 -23.36 -14.96 25.66
N HIS A 58 -23.11 -14.18 24.60
CA HIS A 58 -24.08 -13.90 23.55
C HIS A 58 -24.35 -15.10 22.62
N TYR A 59 -23.54 -16.17 22.68
CA TYR A 59 -23.77 -17.44 22.00
C TYR A 59 -24.34 -18.52 22.93
N LYS A 60 -25.02 -18.12 24.01
CA LYS A 60 -25.64 -19.05 24.97
C LYS A 60 -26.65 -19.98 24.30
N ASP A 61 -27.34 -19.52 23.25
CA ASP A 61 -28.42 -20.25 22.56
C ASP A 61 -27.96 -20.95 21.27
N ILE A 62 -26.64 -21.19 21.14
CA ILE A 62 -26.08 -21.93 20.01
C ILE A 62 -26.64 -23.35 19.94
N SER A 63 -27.03 -23.77 18.73
CA SER A 63 -27.56 -25.11 18.45
C SER A 63 -27.22 -25.54 17.02
N ASN A 64 -27.51 -26.78 16.64
CA ASN A 64 -27.28 -27.26 15.27
C ASN A 64 -28.10 -26.51 14.22
N THR A 65 -29.24 -25.92 14.60
CA THR A 65 -30.12 -25.14 13.73
C THR A 65 -29.91 -23.64 13.89
N ASN A 66 -29.17 -23.21 14.91
CA ASN A 66 -28.88 -21.81 15.21
C ASN A 66 -27.36 -21.63 15.39
N LEU A 67 -26.64 -21.67 14.27
CA LEU A 67 -25.21 -21.41 14.24
C LEU A 67 -24.94 -19.94 13.91
N PRO A 68 -23.95 -19.30 14.56
CA PRO A 68 -23.48 -17.97 14.20
C PRO A 68 -22.90 -17.98 12.78
N ALA A 69 -22.94 -16.82 12.11
CA ALA A 69 -22.60 -16.70 10.70
C ALA A 69 -21.18 -17.24 10.40
N GLU A 70 -20.19 -16.91 11.23
CA GLU A 70 -18.79 -17.32 11.03
C GLU A 70 -18.54 -18.83 11.12
N LEU A 71 -19.52 -19.64 11.54
CA LEU A 71 -19.43 -21.11 11.52
C LEU A 71 -20.08 -21.74 10.29
N LEU A 72 -20.84 -20.97 9.51
CA LEU A 72 -21.50 -21.51 8.31
C LEU A 72 -20.46 -21.67 7.17
N PRO A 73 -20.46 -22.80 6.45
CA PRO A 73 -19.47 -23.05 5.38
C PRO A 73 -19.43 -22.00 4.26
N LYS A 74 -20.53 -21.26 4.05
CA LYS A 74 -20.59 -20.16 3.07
C LYS A 74 -19.76 -18.94 3.49
N TYR A 75 -19.55 -18.75 4.78
CA TYR A 75 -18.88 -17.58 5.39
C TYR A 75 -17.42 -17.88 5.77
N THR A 76 -16.69 -18.57 4.88
CA THR A 76 -15.22 -18.70 5.00
C THR A 76 -14.50 -17.36 4.93
N THR A 77 -15.10 -16.39 4.23
CA THR A 77 -14.75 -14.97 4.29
C THR A 77 -15.89 -14.20 4.94
N ILE A 78 -15.58 -13.36 5.92
CA ILE A 78 -16.54 -12.57 6.68
C ILE A 78 -15.91 -11.23 7.09
N GLU A 79 -16.72 -10.18 7.23
CA GLU A 79 -16.28 -8.86 7.67
C GLU A 79 -17.08 -8.41 8.89
N TYR A 80 -16.37 -8.14 9.99
CA TYR A 80 -16.91 -7.64 11.24
C TYR A 80 -16.78 -6.12 11.31
N THR A 81 -17.82 -5.45 11.75
CA THR A 81 -17.79 -4.04 12.16
C THR A 81 -17.57 -3.99 13.65
N LEU A 82 -16.45 -3.40 14.06
CA LEU A 82 -16.04 -3.36 15.46
C LEU A 82 -16.78 -2.26 16.21
N SER A 83 -16.99 -2.47 17.51
CA SER A 83 -17.72 -1.54 18.38
C SER A 83 -17.03 -0.19 18.57
N ARG A 84 -15.71 -0.14 18.37
CA ARG A 84 -14.90 1.08 18.53
C ARG A 84 -14.73 1.78 17.18
N PRO A 85 -15.37 2.94 16.96
CA PRO A 85 -15.12 3.71 15.74
C PRO A 85 -13.70 4.28 15.74
N ALA A 86 -13.23 4.66 14.56
CA ALA A 86 -12.02 5.46 14.42
C ALA A 86 -12.22 6.82 15.09
N GLN A 87 -11.24 7.24 15.88
CA GLN A 87 -11.31 8.49 16.64
C GLN A 87 -11.15 9.73 15.75
N VAL A 88 -10.48 9.57 14.61
CA VAL A 88 -10.16 10.66 13.69
C VAL A 88 -10.64 10.27 12.29
N PRO A 89 -11.34 11.18 11.58
CA PRO A 89 -11.74 10.96 10.19
C PRO A 89 -10.52 10.83 9.27
N PRO A 90 -10.68 10.30 8.04
CA PRO A 90 -9.59 10.24 7.09
C PRO A 90 -9.07 11.65 6.76
N VAL A 91 -7.76 11.77 6.61
CA VAL A 91 -7.07 13.03 6.29
C VAL A 91 -6.55 12.99 4.87
N PHE A 92 -6.83 14.01 4.07
CA PHE A 92 -6.32 14.19 2.71
C PHE A 92 -5.44 15.45 2.67
N LEU A 93 -4.21 15.32 2.20
CA LEU A 93 -3.26 16.42 2.11
C LEU A 93 -2.78 16.56 0.67
N TYR A 94 -3.21 17.63 0.00
CA TYR A 94 -2.75 17.92 -1.35
C TYR A 94 -1.40 18.62 -1.29
N VAL A 95 -0.42 18.09 -2.01
CA VAL A 95 0.93 18.65 -2.14
C VAL A 95 1.14 18.98 -3.61
N VAL A 96 0.95 20.25 -3.96
CA VAL A 96 0.75 20.71 -5.34
C VAL A 96 1.95 21.50 -5.84
N ASP A 97 2.53 21.03 -6.93
CA ASP A 97 3.58 21.70 -7.66
C ASP A 97 3.07 22.91 -8.45
N THR A 98 3.78 24.02 -8.36
CA THR A 98 3.44 25.29 -9.03
C THR A 98 4.43 25.69 -10.13
N CYS A 99 5.56 24.99 -10.31
CA CYS A 99 6.42 25.20 -11.49
C CYS A 99 5.92 24.34 -12.66
N LEU A 100 4.70 24.64 -13.10
CA LEU A 100 4.00 24.07 -14.25
C LEU A 100 3.78 25.16 -15.29
N ASP A 101 3.45 24.76 -16.52
CA ASP A 101 2.89 25.69 -17.51
C ASP A 101 1.42 26.00 -17.19
N GLU A 102 0.91 27.11 -17.72
CA GLU A 102 -0.41 27.64 -17.32
C GLU A 102 -1.55 26.66 -17.62
N ASP A 103 -1.50 25.98 -18.77
CA ASP A 103 -2.51 25.01 -19.19
C ASP A 103 -2.54 23.79 -18.27
N ASP A 104 -1.37 23.27 -17.89
CA ASP A 104 -1.25 22.15 -16.96
C ASP A 104 -1.67 22.54 -15.54
N LEU A 105 -1.25 23.72 -15.07
CA LEU A 105 -1.67 24.22 -13.77
C LEU A 105 -3.19 24.43 -13.72
N LYS A 106 -3.78 24.98 -14.79
CA LYS A 106 -5.23 25.13 -14.91
C LYS A 106 -5.93 23.77 -14.87
N ALA A 107 -5.49 22.81 -15.67
CA ALA A 107 -6.08 21.48 -15.69
C ALA A 107 -5.96 20.76 -14.33
N LEU A 108 -4.85 20.95 -13.62
CA LEU A 108 -4.64 20.42 -12.28
C LEU A 108 -5.60 21.09 -11.28
N ARG A 109 -5.72 22.43 -11.30
CA ARG A 109 -6.69 23.17 -10.45
C ARG A 109 -8.11 22.63 -10.64
N ASP A 110 -8.55 22.51 -11.89
CA ASP A 110 -9.90 22.02 -12.21
C ASP A 110 -10.11 20.61 -11.64
N ALA A 111 -9.13 19.71 -11.80
CA ALA A 111 -9.20 18.36 -11.26
C ALA A 111 -9.27 18.34 -9.72
N LEU A 112 -8.45 19.16 -9.05
CA LEU A 112 -8.43 19.27 -7.59
C LEU A 112 -9.75 19.80 -7.05
N VAL A 113 -10.32 20.86 -7.65
CA VAL A 113 -11.62 21.42 -7.27
C VAL A 113 -12.73 20.36 -7.42
N VAL A 114 -12.77 19.64 -8.54
CA VAL A 114 -13.73 18.54 -8.72
C VAL A 114 -13.57 17.47 -7.64
N SER A 115 -12.34 17.12 -7.26
CA SER A 115 -12.11 16.09 -6.24
C SER A 115 -12.59 16.48 -4.84
N LEU A 116 -12.70 17.77 -4.51
CA LEU A 116 -13.25 18.22 -3.23
C LEU A 116 -14.69 17.73 -3.03
N SER A 117 -15.50 17.78 -4.09
CA SER A 117 -16.89 17.31 -4.07
C SER A 117 -17.04 15.79 -3.90
N LEU A 118 -15.96 15.04 -4.14
CA LEU A 118 -15.94 13.58 -4.02
C LEU A 118 -15.51 13.11 -2.62
N LEU A 119 -14.92 14.00 -1.82
CA LEU A 119 -14.49 13.69 -0.46
C LEU A 119 -15.69 13.65 0.50
N PRO A 120 -15.64 12.79 1.54
CA PRO A 120 -16.63 12.83 2.60
C PRO A 120 -16.64 14.21 3.29
N PRO A 121 -17.80 14.82 3.57
CA PRO A 121 -17.89 16.17 4.15
C PRO A 121 -17.13 16.35 5.49
N TYR A 122 -17.00 15.26 6.25
CA TYR A 122 -16.31 15.21 7.54
C TYR A 122 -14.81 14.89 7.44
N ALA A 123 -14.30 14.53 6.27
CA ALA A 123 -12.88 14.24 6.07
C ALA A 123 -12.05 15.51 6.28
N LEU A 124 -10.86 15.38 6.88
CA LEU A 124 -9.97 16.52 7.03
C LEU A 124 -9.20 16.74 5.73
N ILE A 125 -9.08 17.99 5.31
CA ILE A 125 -8.29 18.38 4.15
C ILE A 125 -7.27 19.46 4.50
N GLY A 126 -6.10 19.38 3.87
CA GLY A 126 -5.07 20.42 3.90
C GLY A 126 -4.44 20.63 2.53
N LEU A 127 -3.78 21.77 2.38
CA LEU A 127 -3.08 22.15 1.16
C LEU A 127 -1.65 22.59 1.46
N ILE A 128 -0.71 22.01 0.73
CA ILE A 128 0.68 22.45 0.61
C ILE A 128 0.91 22.73 -0.86
N THR A 129 1.43 23.92 -1.18
CA THR A 129 1.91 24.22 -2.53
C THR A 129 3.42 24.34 -2.52
N PHE A 130 4.09 24.02 -3.62
CA PHE A 130 5.53 24.14 -3.69
C PHE A 130 6.02 24.55 -5.08
N GLY A 131 7.19 25.16 -5.09
CA GLY A 131 7.97 25.48 -6.26
C GLY A 131 9.43 25.63 -5.84
N THR A 132 9.98 26.84 -5.94
CA THR A 132 11.27 27.17 -5.31
C THR A 132 11.17 27.11 -3.77
N MET A 133 10.00 27.43 -3.22
CA MET A 133 9.69 27.36 -1.78
C MET A 133 8.52 26.41 -1.52
N THR A 134 8.42 25.88 -0.30
CA THR A 134 7.24 25.10 0.14
C THR A 134 6.34 25.98 1.00
N GLN A 135 5.03 26.01 0.72
CA GLN A 135 4.04 26.81 1.43
C GLN A 135 2.96 25.92 2.04
N VAL A 136 2.77 25.99 3.36
CA VAL A 136 1.69 25.30 4.09
C VAL A 136 0.55 26.27 4.32
N HIS A 137 -0.62 26.02 3.74
CA HIS A 137 -1.76 26.93 3.79
C HIS A 137 -2.56 26.78 5.09
N GLU A 138 -2.86 27.89 5.74
CA GLU A 138 -3.71 27.94 6.95
C GLU A 138 -5.16 28.17 6.52
N LEU A 139 -5.93 27.09 6.45
CA LEU A 139 -7.33 27.10 6.03
C LEU A 139 -8.28 27.65 7.11
N GLY A 140 -7.87 27.68 8.37
CA GLY A 140 -8.70 28.18 9.49
C GLY A 140 -8.78 29.69 9.61
N TYR A 141 -8.04 30.43 8.79
CA TYR A 141 -8.01 31.89 8.84
C TYR A 141 -8.88 32.48 7.73
N ALA A 142 -10.02 33.06 8.10
CA ALA A 142 -11.03 33.52 7.13
C ALA A 142 -10.79 34.94 6.59
N GLU A 143 -9.94 35.75 7.24
CA GLU A 143 -9.75 37.16 6.87
C GLU A 143 -8.94 37.30 5.57
N CYS A 144 -7.93 36.46 5.36
CA CYS A 144 -7.18 36.38 4.11
C CYS A 144 -6.47 35.02 3.96
N SER A 145 -5.95 34.74 2.77
CA SER A 145 -5.14 33.55 2.54
C SER A 145 -3.77 33.71 3.20
N LYS A 146 -3.50 32.88 4.21
CA LYS A 146 -2.24 32.88 4.97
C LYS A 146 -1.51 31.56 4.74
N SER A 147 -0.20 31.61 4.51
CA SER A 147 0.64 30.43 4.35
C SER A 147 1.96 30.56 5.11
N TYR A 148 2.53 29.42 5.50
CA TYR A 148 3.84 29.31 6.16
C TYR A 148 4.88 28.83 5.14
N VAL A 149 5.95 29.60 4.98
CA VAL A 149 6.95 29.36 3.93
C VAL A 149 8.20 28.68 4.48
N PHE A 150 8.57 27.56 3.87
CA PHE A 150 9.80 26.81 4.13
C PHE A 150 10.74 26.94 2.92
N ARG A 151 12.04 27.08 3.20
CA ARG A 151 13.08 27.21 2.17
C ARG A 151 13.33 25.87 1.49
N GLY A 152 13.24 25.82 0.17
CA GLY A 152 13.42 24.60 -0.62
C GLY A 152 14.80 23.95 -0.51
N GLY A 153 15.86 24.75 -0.35
CA GLY A 153 17.22 24.24 -0.19
C GLY A 153 17.58 23.66 1.18
N LYS A 154 16.68 23.69 2.18
CA LYS A 154 16.96 23.27 3.56
C LYS A 154 16.20 22.00 3.95
N GLU A 155 16.87 21.08 4.61
CA GLU A 155 16.23 19.94 5.27
C GLU A 155 15.70 20.32 6.65
N TYR A 156 14.47 19.91 6.95
CA TYR A 156 13.78 20.21 8.20
C TYR A 156 13.49 18.92 8.97
N THR A 157 13.76 18.92 10.27
CA THR A 157 13.39 17.81 11.15
C THR A 157 11.91 17.87 11.53
N PRO A 158 11.28 16.75 11.92
CA PRO A 158 9.91 16.72 12.44
C PRO A 158 9.65 17.77 13.51
N LYS A 159 10.60 17.90 14.44
CA LYS A 159 10.51 18.85 15.55
C LYS A 159 10.56 20.30 15.08
N GLN A 160 11.42 20.61 14.11
CA GLN A 160 11.46 21.96 13.51
C GLN A 160 10.15 22.30 12.81
N ILE A 161 9.56 21.36 12.07
CA ILE A 161 8.26 21.54 11.41
C ILE A 161 7.17 21.77 12.46
N GLN A 162 7.14 20.95 13.52
CA GLN A 162 6.21 21.12 14.65
C GLN A 162 6.30 22.51 15.27
N ASP A 163 7.52 22.99 15.56
CA ASP A 163 7.74 24.25 16.25
C ASP A 163 7.43 25.45 15.34
N MET A 164 7.85 25.42 14.07
CA MET A 164 7.58 26.48 13.08
C MET A 164 6.09 26.60 12.76
N LEU A 165 5.38 25.48 12.66
CA LEU A 165 3.94 25.45 12.44
C LEU A 165 3.14 25.57 13.74
N GLY A 166 3.77 25.70 14.91
CA GLY A 166 3.07 25.81 16.19
C GLY A 166 2.11 24.66 16.49
N LEU A 167 2.44 23.43 16.09
CA LEU A 167 1.57 22.24 16.20
C LEU A 167 1.55 21.62 17.60
N SER A 168 2.44 22.07 18.50
CA SER A 168 2.53 21.56 19.86
C SER A 168 1.31 21.98 20.69
N THR A 169 0.55 21.00 21.19
CA THR A 169 -0.35 21.18 22.33
C THR A 169 0.49 21.20 23.60
N THR A 170 1.27 22.26 23.84
CA THR A 170 1.84 22.42 25.17
C THR A 170 0.70 22.77 26.12
N THR A 171 0.32 21.79 26.95
CA THR A 171 -0.09 22.00 28.34
C THR A 171 0.88 23.00 28.95
N ARG A 172 0.56 24.29 28.86
CA ARG A 172 1.23 25.30 29.67
C ARG A 172 0.65 25.22 31.07
N ALA A 173 1.55 25.40 32.04
CA ALA A 173 1.31 25.40 33.48
C ALA A 173 -0.01 26.06 33.87
N ALA A 174 -0.59 25.58 34.97
CA ALA A 174 -1.80 26.11 35.59
C ALA A 174 -1.86 27.65 35.50
N PRO A 175 -3.00 28.23 35.08
CA PRO A 175 -3.09 29.66 34.84
C PRO A 175 -2.79 30.43 36.14
N ARG A 176 -1.86 31.40 36.07
CA ARG A 176 -1.77 32.45 37.09
C ARG A 176 -3.00 33.34 36.94
N ALA A 177 -3.72 33.53 38.05
CA ALA A 177 -4.92 34.36 38.08
C ALA A 177 -4.60 35.81 37.66
N GLY A 178 -5.38 36.35 36.72
CA GLY A 178 -5.42 37.79 36.43
C GLY A 178 -4.85 38.27 35.08
N GLN A 179 -4.46 37.40 34.15
CA GLN A 179 -4.15 37.84 32.77
C GLN A 179 -5.23 37.38 31.77
N PRO A 180 -5.67 38.25 30.84
CA PRO A 180 -6.55 37.85 29.75
C PRO A 180 -5.85 36.77 28.91
N MET A 181 -6.52 35.63 28.71
CA MET A 181 -6.03 34.56 27.84
C MET A 181 -5.89 35.09 26.41
N PRO A 182 -4.75 34.91 25.73
CA PRO A 182 -4.70 35.07 24.28
C PRO A 182 -5.69 34.11 23.63
N GLN A 183 -6.53 34.67 22.76
CA GLN A 183 -7.55 33.96 22.01
C GLN A 183 -6.89 32.95 21.03
N GLN A 184 -7.15 31.67 21.26
CA GLN A 184 -6.98 30.51 20.37
C GLN A 184 -5.63 30.30 19.65
N ALA A 185 -4.71 29.57 20.31
CA ALA A 185 -3.70 28.82 19.58
C ALA A 185 -4.33 27.55 18.99
N PHE A 186 -4.90 27.66 17.78
CA PHE A 186 -5.36 26.48 17.04
C PHE A 186 -4.14 25.62 16.70
N GLY A 187 -4.11 24.37 17.20
CA GLY A 187 -3.10 23.37 16.84
C GLY A 187 -3.26 22.91 15.39
N ALA A 188 -3.19 21.60 15.13
CA ALA A 188 -3.36 21.03 13.78
C ALA A 188 -4.64 21.50 13.04
N ALA A 189 -5.69 21.80 13.80
CA ALA A 189 -7.02 22.16 13.30
C ALA A 189 -7.07 23.43 12.42
N ARG A 190 -6.02 24.25 12.37
CA ARG A 190 -5.97 25.40 11.45
C ARG A 190 -5.44 25.07 10.05
N PHE A 191 -4.69 23.98 9.92
CA PHE A 191 -4.12 23.52 8.65
C PHE A 191 -4.94 22.39 8.03
N LEU A 192 -5.64 21.62 8.88
CA LEU A 192 -6.39 20.43 8.51
C LEU A 192 -7.82 20.60 9.04
N LEU A 193 -8.75 20.94 8.15
CA LEU A 193 -10.15 21.22 8.46
C LEU A 193 -11.10 20.25 7.77
N PRO A 194 -12.29 19.98 8.33
CA PRO A 194 -13.34 19.24 7.62
C PRO A 194 -13.69 19.91 6.29
N VAL A 195 -13.81 19.14 5.21
CA VAL A 195 -14.12 19.65 3.87
C VAL A 195 -15.32 20.60 3.89
N GLN A 196 -16.42 20.21 4.56
CA GLN A 196 -17.64 21.03 4.64
C GLN A 196 -17.45 22.41 5.30
N GLN A 197 -16.36 22.61 6.07
CA GLN A 197 -16.07 23.87 6.75
C GLN A 197 -15.18 24.79 5.92
N CYS A 198 -14.35 24.25 5.03
CA CYS A 198 -13.35 25.01 4.27
C CYS A 198 -13.50 24.89 2.75
N GLU A 199 -14.49 24.17 2.23
CA GLU A 199 -14.67 23.92 0.78
C GLU A 199 -14.63 25.20 -0.05
N PHE A 200 -15.41 26.23 0.31
CA PHE A 200 -15.44 27.48 -0.44
C PHE A 200 -14.09 28.21 -0.42
N GLN A 201 -13.46 28.29 0.75
CA GLN A 201 -12.16 28.93 0.90
C GLN A 201 -11.07 28.17 0.14
N LEU A 202 -11.06 26.84 0.24
CA LEU A 202 -10.08 26.00 -0.44
C LEU A 202 -10.26 26.05 -1.96
N THR A 203 -11.49 26.03 -2.47
CA THR A 203 -11.77 26.25 -3.89
C THR A 203 -11.24 27.61 -4.34
N GLY A 204 -11.50 28.68 -3.59
CA GLY A 204 -10.96 30.01 -3.90
C GLY A 204 -9.43 30.05 -3.92
N ILE A 205 -8.74 29.38 -2.97
CA ILE A 205 -7.28 29.27 -2.96
C ILE A 205 -6.79 28.49 -4.19
N LEU A 206 -7.43 27.36 -4.51
CA LEU A 206 -7.08 26.51 -5.65
C LEU A 206 -7.26 27.27 -6.97
N GLU A 207 -8.39 27.92 -7.18
CA GLU A 207 -8.66 28.73 -8.37
C GLU A 207 -7.65 29.88 -8.53
N ALA A 208 -7.24 30.49 -7.42
CA ALA A 208 -6.25 31.57 -7.40
C ALA A 208 -4.79 31.08 -7.51
N LEU A 209 -4.51 29.77 -7.55
CA LEU A 209 -3.13 29.28 -7.71
C LEU A 209 -2.53 29.78 -9.02
N ALA A 210 -1.35 30.38 -8.90
CA ALA A 210 -0.53 30.85 -9.99
C ALA A 210 0.78 30.06 -10.06
N ARG A 211 1.52 30.26 -11.15
CA ARG A 211 2.85 29.66 -11.33
C ARG A 211 3.80 30.13 -10.24
N ASP A 212 4.82 29.33 -9.95
CA ASP A 212 5.92 29.74 -9.09
C ASP A 212 6.49 31.08 -9.60
N PRO A 213 6.55 32.14 -8.76
CA PRO A 213 6.85 33.49 -9.23
C PRO A 213 8.32 33.69 -9.61
N TRP A 214 9.18 32.68 -9.40
CA TRP A 214 10.61 32.78 -9.65
C TRP A 214 10.90 32.60 -11.15
N PRO A 215 11.64 33.53 -11.77
CA PRO A 215 11.95 33.45 -13.18
C PRO A 215 12.90 32.27 -13.46
N VAL A 216 12.66 31.58 -14.58
CA VAL A 216 13.48 30.46 -15.04
C VAL A 216 14.24 30.91 -16.29
N ALA A 217 15.57 30.80 -16.26
CA ALA A 217 16.40 31.11 -17.42
C ALA A 217 16.23 30.05 -18.53
N ASN A 218 16.41 30.43 -19.80
CA ASN A 218 16.17 29.55 -20.95
C ASN A 218 17.00 28.26 -20.96
N ASP A 219 18.18 28.27 -20.33
CA ASP A 219 19.10 27.15 -20.22
C ASP A 219 18.93 26.36 -18.91
N LYS A 220 17.88 26.67 -18.13
CA LYS A 220 17.63 26.09 -16.81
C LYS A 220 16.24 25.48 -16.68
N ARG A 221 16.15 24.48 -15.82
CA ARG A 221 14.90 23.97 -15.26
C ARG A 221 14.44 24.89 -14.12
N ALA A 222 13.14 24.87 -13.84
CA ALA A 222 12.62 25.51 -12.64
C ALA A 222 13.24 24.89 -11.39
N LEU A 223 13.39 25.69 -10.33
CA LEU A 223 13.79 25.21 -9.01
C LEU A 223 12.57 24.55 -8.35
N ARG A 224 12.67 23.25 -8.08
CA ARG A 224 11.56 22.43 -7.58
C ARG A 224 12.00 21.68 -6.34
N CYS A 225 11.47 22.07 -5.18
CA CYS A 225 11.83 21.51 -3.87
C CYS A 225 10.90 20.37 -3.41
N THR A 226 10.57 19.44 -4.31
CA THR A 226 9.63 18.32 -4.05
C THR A 226 9.95 17.56 -2.76
N GLY A 227 11.23 17.27 -2.49
CA GLY A 227 11.62 16.54 -1.30
C GLY A 227 11.34 17.28 0.01
N VAL A 228 11.47 18.61 0.03
CA VAL A 228 11.07 19.42 1.20
C VAL A 228 9.56 19.45 1.35
N ALA A 229 8.82 19.64 0.27
CA ALA A 229 7.36 19.66 0.29
C ALA A 229 6.78 18.36 0.88
N VAL A 230 7.29 17.21 0.42
CA VAL A 230 6.88 15.90 0.94
C VAL A 230 7.35 15.70 2.39
N SER A 231 8.57 16.12 2.76
CA SER A 231 9.04 16.02 4.14
C SER A 231 8.21 16.85 5.12
N VAL A 232 7.79 18.06 4.71
CA VAL A 232 6.88 18.92 5.48
C VAL A 232 5.50 18.29 5.60
N ALA A 233 4.97 17.70 4.52
CA ALA A 233 3.69 16.99 4.54
C ALA A 233 3.69 15.80 5.51
N VAL A 234 4.72 14.95 5.43
CA VAL A 234 4.92 13.83 6.35
C VAL A 234 5.10 14.33 7.79
N GLY A 235 5.88 15.40 7.99
CA GLY A 235 6.10 16.02 9.30
C GLY A 235 4.84 16.60 9.94
N LEU A 236 3.98 17.22 9.13
CA LEU A 236 2.69 17.74 9.56
C LEU A 236 1.79 16.59 10.05
N LEU A 237 1.60 15.54 9.24
CA LEU A 237 0.72 14.44 9.61
C LEU A 237 1.27 13.58 10.75
N GLU A 238 2.57 13.28 10.79
CA GLU A 238 3.16 12.45 11.86
C GLU A 238 3.08 13.14 13.23
N THR A 239 3.12 14.47 13.26
CA THR A 239 3.03 15.24 14.50
C THR A 239 1.59 15.40 14.98
N THR A 240 0.62 15.42 14.07
CA THR A 240 -0.76 15.82 14.37
C THR A 240 -1.72 14.64 14.43
N TYR A 241 -1.60 13.70 13.50
CA TYR A 241 -2.50 12.54 13.37
C TYR A 241 -1.70 11.24 13.16
N PRO A 242 -0.79 10.86 14.08
CA PRO A 242 -0.09 9.58 13.99
C PRO A 242 -1.07 8.40 14.14
N ASN A 243 -0.76 7.29 13.47
CA ASN A 243 -1.53 6.04 13.49
C ASN A 243 -3.00 6.20 13.07
N THR A 244 -3.27 7.18 12.20
CA THR A 244 -4.59 7.48 11.64
C THR A 244 -4.50 7.38 10.12
N GLY A 245 -5.60 7.02 9.46
CA GLY A 245 -5.70 7.08 8.00
C GLY A 245 -5.45 8.49 7.45
N GLY A 246 -4.26 8.73 6.91
CA GLY A 246 -3.89 9.97 6.24
C GLY A 246 -3.35 9.69 4.84
N ARG A 247 -3.66 10.55 3.86
CA ARG A 247 -3.31 10.36 2.46
C ARG A 247 -2.68 11.65 1.90
N ILE A 248 -1.37 11.59 1.67
CA ILE A 248 -0.57 12.66 1.07
C ILE A 248 -0.58 12.44 -0.44
N MET A 249 -1.15 13.38 -1.19
CA MET A 249 -1.28 13.30 -2.64
C MET A 249 -0.33 14.31 -3.27
N VAL A 250 0.76 13.81 -3.84
CA VAL A 250 1.82 14.65 -4.43
C VAL A 250 1.56 14.78 -5.92
N PHE A 251 1.37 16.01 -6.39
CA PHE A 251 1.21 16.34 -7.81
C PHE A 251 2.50 17.03 -8.26
N ALA A 252 3.27 16.38 -9.12
CA ALA A 252 4.57 16.88 -9.58
C ALA A 252 4.63 16.92 -11.12
N GLY A 253 5.04 18.05 -11.69
CA GLY A 253 5.20 18.20 -13.14
C GLY A 253 6.65 18.33 -13.59
N GLY A 254 7.58 17.72 -12.85
CA GLY A 254 8.97 17.61 -13.25
C GLY A 254 9.86 17.15 -12.09
N PRO A 255 11.15 16.92 -12.34
CA PRO A 255 12.06 16.39 -11.34
C PRO A 255 12.33 17.38 -10.22
N ALA A 256 12.68 16.87 -9.05
CA ALA A 256 13.20 17.69 -7.95
C ALA A 256 14.59 18.23 -8.34
N THR A 257 14.75 19.55 -8.37
CA THR A 257 15.98 20.25 -8.80
C THR A 257 16.64 21.07 -7.70
N GLU A 258 16.02 21.15 -6.53
CA GLU A 258 16.57 21.85 -5.37
C GLU A 258 16.31 21.07 -4.08
N GLY A 259 17.29 21.12 -3.16
CA GLY A 259 17.13 20.63 -1.80
C GLY A 259 17.37 19.12 -1.63
N PRO A 260 17.01 18.58 -0.45
CA PRO A 260 17.07 17.14 -0.22
C PRO A 260 16.12 16.39 -1.15
N GLY A 261 16.53 15.22 -1.63
CA GLY A 261 15.75 14.46 -2.62
C GLY A 261 15.88 14.95 -4.06
N MET A 262 16.83 15.85 -4.36
CA MET A 262 17.13 16.31 -5.72
C MET A 262 17.50 15.14 -6.65
N VAL A 263 16.90 15.12 -7.84
CA VAL A 263 17.02 14.06 -8.87
C VAL A 263 18.02 14.46 -9.95
N VAL A 264 18.00 15.74 -10.34
CA VAL A 264 18.88 16.34 -11.36
C VAL A 264 19.14 17.80 -10.98
N SER A 265 20.25 18.40 -11.41
CA SER A 265 20.43 19.84 -11.24
C SER A 265 19.47 20.65 -12.12
N ASN A 266 19.42 21.96 -11.86
CA ASN A 266 18.62 22.87 -12.68
C ASN A 266 19.25 23.17 -14.06
N GLU A 267 20.42 22.65 -14.41
CA GLU A 267 21.07 22.96 -15.70
C GLU A 267 20.53 22.02 -16.81
N LEU A 268 19.92 22.55 -17.88
CA LEU A 268 19.32 21.71 -18.94
C LEU A 268 20.36 20.88 -19.70
N LYS A 269 21.61 21.33 -19.76
CA LYS A 269 22.74 20.57 -20.33
C LYS A 269 23.05 19.27 -19.59
N GLU A 270 22.65 19.17 -18.32
CA GLU A 270 22.74 17.92 -17.57
C GLU A 270 21.47 17.10 -17.82
N PRO A 271 21.57 15.94 -18.50
CA PRO A 271 20.41 15.10 -18.76
C PRO A 271 19.92 14.45 -17.45
N ILE A 272 18.63 14.10 -17.42
CA ILE A 272 18.09 13.25 -16.37
C ILE A 272 18.63 11.83 -16.58
N ARG A 273 19.04 11.17 -15.49
CA ARG A 273 19.60 9.81 -15.52
C ARG A 273 18.76 8.82 -16.33
N SER A 274 19.44 7.94 -17.06
CA SER A 274 18.91 6.76 -17.74
C SER A 274 19.29 5.46 -16.99
N HIS A 275 18.74 4.31 -17.41
CA HIS A 275 19.19 3.00 -16.88
C HIS A 275 20.68 2.77 -17.11
N HIS A 276 21.19 3.20 -18.27
CA HIS A 276 22.60 3.06 -18.64
C HIS A 276 23.51 3.88 -17.73
N ASP A 277 23.09 5.09 -17.34
CA ASP A 277 23.85 5.91 -16.39
C ASP A 277 23.89 5.26 -15.00
N ILE A 278 22.79 4.63 -14.58
CA ILE A 278 22.69 3.93 -13.29
C ILE A 278 23.61 2.69 -13.30
N GLU A 279 23.57 1.89 -14.36
CA GLU A 279 24.41 0.70 -14.53
C GLU A 279 25.92 1.04 -14.54
N ARG A 280 26.30 2.18 -15.12
CA ARG A 280 27.69 2.67 -15.13
C ARG A 280 28.10 3.45 -13.88
N ASP A 281 27.21 3.58 -12.91
CA ASP A 281 27.36 4.40 -11.71
C ASP A 281 27.74 5.87 -12.01
N SER A 282 27.31 6.41 -13.16
CA SER A 282 27.52 7.80 -13.56
C SER A 282 26.39 8.73 -13.07
N VAL A 283 25.80 8.41 -11.93
CA VAL A 283 24.63 9.10 -11.36
C VAL A 283 24.95 9.85 -10.06
N LYS A 284 25.11 11.18 -10.16
CA LYS A 284 25.54 12.03 -9.03
C LYS A 284 24.53 12.09 -7.87
N HIS A 285 23.23 12.10 -8.18
CA HIS A 285 22.18 12.42 -7.22
C HIS A 285 21.39 11.20 -6.72
N TYR A 286 21.35 10.14 -7.54
CA TYR A 286 20.47 8.99 -7.39
C TYR A 286 20.51 8.36 -5.99
N LYS A 287 21.68 7.89 -5.53
CA LYS A 287 21.82 7.18 -4.23
C LYS A 287 21.39 8.05 -3.04
N ARG A 288 21.68 9.35 -3.07
CA ARG A 288 21.30 10.29 -1.99
C ARG A 288 19.80 10.54 -1.98
N ALA A 289 19.19 10.69 -3.15
CA ALA A 289 17.76 10.90 -3.31
C ALA A 289 16.94 9.67 -2.88
N VAL A 290 17.33 8.47 -3.34
CA VAL A 290 16.70 7.20 -2.93
C VAL A 290 16.68 7.08 -1.40
N LYS A 291 17.85 7.25 -0.74
CA LYS A 291 17.95 7.15 0.73
C LYS A 291 17.07 8.18 1.45
N PHE A 292 16.95 9.38 0.89
CA PHE A 292 16.10 10.43 1.46
C PHE A 292 14.61 10.02 1.40
N TYR A 293 14.11 9.62 0.23
CA TYR A 293 12.71 9.22 0.09
C TYR A 293 12.38 7.91 0.81
N GLU A 294 13.31 6.96 0.92
CA GLU A 294 13.16 5.77 1.78
C GLU A 294 12.99 6.16 3.26
N GLY A 295 13.72 7.18 3.72
CA GLY A 295 13.55 7.74 5.07
C GLY A 295 12.16 8.32 5.29
N LEU A 296 11.63 9.06 4.31
CA LEU A 296 10.25 9.59 4.35
C LEU A 296 9.21 8.47 4.27
N ALA A 297 9.41 7.48 3.39
CA ALA A 297 8.54 6.32 3.24
C ALA A 297 8.41 5.53 4.55
N LYS A 298 9.53 5.34 5.27
CA LYS A 298 9.54 4.69 6.59
C LYS A 298 8.77 5.50 7.65
N ARG A 299 8.91 6.82 7.66
CA ARG A 299 8.16 7.71 8.58
C ARG A 299 6.67 7.66 8.30
N ALA A 300 6.26 7.82 7.04
CA ALA A 300 4.84 7.78 6.65
C ALA A 300 4.22 6.39 6.91
N SER A 301 4.89 5.32 6.48
CA SER A 301 4.38 3.95 6.62
C SER A 301 4.19 3.54 8.09
N ASN A 302 5.16 3.83 8.96
CA ASN A 302 5.03 3.57 10.39
C ASN A 302 3.87 4.34 11.04
N ASN A 303 3.64 5.59 10.63
CA ASN A 303 2.56 6.43 11.17
C ASN A 303 1.18 6.17 10.55
N GLY A 304 1.01 5.20 9.65
CA GLY A 304 -0.32 4.89 9.09
C GLY A 304 -0.72 5.80 7.93
N HIS A 305 0.22 6.58 7.38
CA HIS A 305 -0.03 7.51 6.26
C HIS A 305 0.34 6.91 4.92
N VAL A 306 -0.35 7.36 3.88
CA VAL A 306 -0.24 6.96 2.48
C VAL A 306 0.41 8.10 1.71
N VAL A 307 1.27 7.76 0.75
CA VAL A 307 1.85 8.76 -0.18
C VAL A 307 1.55 8.32 -1.60
N ASP A 308 0.75 9.10 -2.30
CA ASP A 308 0.46 8.94 -3.72
C ASP A 308 1.32 9.90 -4.55
N LEU A 309 1.70 9.45 -5.75
CA LEU A 309 2.48 10.22 -6.71
C LEU A 309 1.70 10.38 -8.02
N PHE A 310 1.33 11.60 -8.36
CA PHE A 310 0.71 11.98 -9.62
C PHE A 310 1.70 12.81 -10.43
N ALA A 311 2.26 12.20 -11.47
CA ALA A 311 3.21 12.83 -12.37
C ALA A 311 2.50 13.29 -13.66
N GLY A 312 2.63 14.59 -13.95
CA GLY A 312 2.16 15.22 -15.19
C GLY A 312 3.31 15.94 -15.87
N CYS A 313 4.16 15.20 -16.58
CA CYS A 313 5.38 15.74 -17.20
C CYS A 313 5.76 14.94 -18.44
N LEU A 314 6.27 15.63 -19.47
CA LEU A 314 6.79 15.02 -20.70
C LEU A 314 8.13 14.28 -20.50
N ASP A 315 8.86 14.60 -19.44
CA ASP A 315 10.13 13.99 -19.08
C ASP A 315 10.01 13.33 -17.68
N GLN A 316 11.09 12.72 -17.20
CA GLN A 316 11.11 12.01 -15.93
C GLN A 316 10.98 12.95 -14.72
N VAL A 317 10.24 12.50 -13.71
CA VAL A 317 9.92 13.27 -12.49
C VAL A 317 10.74 12.79 -11.28
N GLY A 318 11.42 11.65 -11.39
CA GLY A 318 12.13 11.01 -10.28
C GLY A 318 11.29 9.96 -9.56
N LEU A 319 10.37 9.31 -10.26
CA LEU A 319 9.58 8.20 -9.71
C LEU A 319 10.47 7.06 -9.23
N LEU A 320 11.60 6.79 -9.90
CA LEU A 320 12.52 5.75 -9.43
C LEU A 320 13.05 6.04 -8.02
N GLU A 321 13.44 7.27 -7.72
CA GLU A 321 13.90 7.71 -6.40
C GLU A 321 12.77 7.72 -5.37
N MET A 322 11.56 8.06 -5.82
CA MET A 322 10.39 8.23 -4.96
C MET A 322 9.56 6.96 -4.74
N LYS A 323 9.78 5.89 -5.51
CA LYS A 323 8.93 4.67 -5.54
C LYS A 323 8.73 4.02 -4.17
N SER A 324 9.70 4.16 -3.26
CA SER A 324 9.63 3.59 -1.91
C SER A 324 8.44 4.13 -1.12
N MET A 325 8.00 5.37 -1.38
CA MET A 325 6.87 6.00 -0.68
C MET A 325 5.53 5.31 -0.99
N PRO A 326 5.07 5.20 -2.25
CA PRO A 326 3.87 4.44 -2.58
C PRO A 326 4.05 2.94 -2.32
N ASN A 327 5.23 2.35 -2.60
CA ASN A 327 5.44 0.91 -2.39
C ASN A 327 5.34 0.50 -0.91
N SER A 328 5.84 1.32 0.02
CA SER A 328 5.77 1.02 1.47
C SER A 328 4.41 1.32 2.07
N THR A 329 3.65 2.24 1.48
CA THR A 329 2.38 2.72 2.03
C THR A 329 1.14 2.23 1.28
N ASN A 330 1.34 1.49 0.18
CA ASN A 330 0.30 1.11 -0.77
C ASN A 330 -0.43 2.33 -1.38
N GLY A 331 0.33 3.39 -1.66
CA GLY A 331 -0.11 4.55 -2.43
C GLY A 331 -0.15 4.28 -3.93
N VAL A 332 -0.83 5.15 -4.67
CA VAL A 332 -0.91 5.06 -6.13
C VAL A 332 0.21 5.83 -6.81
N ILE A 333 0.64 5.33 -7.97
CA ILE A 333 1.45 6.10 -8.93
C ILE A 333 0.59 6.28 -10.18
N VAL A 334 0.43 7.53 -10.61
CA VAL A 334 -0.14 7.87 -11.92
C VAL A 334 0.93 8.61 -12.69
N LEU A 335 1.37 8.02 -13.81
CA LEU A 335 2.32 8.63 -14.73
C LEU A 335 1.57 9.07 -15.98
N SER A 336 1.67 10.36 -16.30
CA SER A 336 1.05 10.98 -17.48
C SER A 336 1.92 12.09 -18.03
N ASP A 337 1.80 12.36 -19.32
CA ASP A 337 2.57 13.39 -20.02
C ASP A 337 2.20 14.81 -19.58
N SER A 338 0.98 14.99 -19.08
CA SER A 338 0.39 16.29 -18.72
C SER A 338 -0.85 16.08 -17.86
N PHE A 339 -1.13 17.05 -16.97
CA PHE A 339 -2.34 17.08 -16.15
C PHE A 339 -3.60 17.42 -16.96
N ALA A 340 -3.45 17.93 -18.19
CA ALA A 340 -4.56 18.16 -19.10
C ALA A 340 -5.16 16.87 -19.67
N THR A 341 -4.39 15.77 -19.65
CA THR A 341 -4.78 14.49 -20.27
C THR A 341 -5.96 13.81 -19.58
N SER A 342 -6.74 13.04 -20.35
CA SER A 342 -7.80 12.19 -19.80
C SER A 342 -7.26 11.09 -18.90
N ILE A 343 -6.06 10.59 -19.18
CA ILE A 343 -5.37 9.58 -18.38
C ILE A 343 -5.22 10.08 -16.94
N PHE A 344 -4.65 11.27 -16.73
CA PHE A 344 -4.54 11.85 -15.39
C PHE A 344 -5.92 12.08 -14.77
N LYS A 345 -6.79 12.86 -15.43
CA LYS A 345 -8.08 13.29 -14.87
C LYS A 345 -8.92 12.10 -14.43
N GLN A 346 -9.09 11.10 -15.28
CA GLN A 346 -9.89 9.92 -14.95
C GLN A 346 -9.23 9.04 -13.90
N SER A 347 -7.90 8.87 -13.95
CA SER A 347 -7.18 8.06 -12.96
C SER A 347 -7.22 8.68 -11.57
N PHE A 348 -7.04 10.00 -11.48
CA PHE A 348 -7.13 10.76 -10.24
C PHE A 348 -8.54 10.67 -9.64
N LEU A 349 -9.59 10.96 -10.42
CA LEU A 349 -10.96 10.90 -9.92
C LEU A 349 -11.37 9.48 -9.50
N ARG A 350 -10.86 8.45 -10.19
CA ARG A 350 -11.13 7.04 -9.83
C ARG A 350 -10.53 6.63 -8.48
N VAL A 351 -9.56 7.37 -7.95
CA VAL A 351 -9.08 7.17 -6.57
C VAL A 351 -10.22 7.35 -5.58
N PHE A 352 -11.14 8.28 -5.84
CA PHE A 352 -12.29 8.59 -4.98
C PHE A 352 -13.55 7.78 -5.33
N GLY A 353 -13.40 6.64 -5.99
CA GLY A 353 -14.53 5.74 -6.29
C GLY A 353 -15.29 5.37 -5.01
N LYS A 354 -16.62 5.43 -5.08
CA LYS A 354 -17.53 5.14 -3.96
C LYS A 354 -18.24 3.80 -4.14
N ASP A 355 -18.67 3.21 -3.04
CA ASP A 355 -19.54 2.03 -3.02
C ASP A 355 -21.03 2.42 -3.12
N ASP A 356 -21.91 1.42 -3.07
CA ASP A 356 -23.36 1.61 -3.17
C ASP A 356 -23.96 2.39 -1.98
N GLN A 357 -23.16 2.59 -0.91
CA GLN A 357 -23.52 3.36 0.28
C GLN A 357 -22.92 4.77 0.29
N ASP A 358 -22.36 5.21 -0.84
CA ASP A 358 -21.68 6.51 -1.01
C ASP A 358 -20.42 6.69 -0.15
N PHE A 359 -19.82 5.59 0.35
CA PHE A 359 -18.54 5.61 1.04
C PHE A 359 -17.40 5.35 0.07
N LEU A 360 -16.23 5.97 0.30
CA LEU A 360 -15.04 5.68 -0.51
C LEU A 360 -14.68 4.20 -0.40
N GLN A 361 -14.37 3.55 -1.53
CA GLN A 361 -14.01 2.13 -1.59
C GLN A 361 -12.65 1.79 -0.94
N MET A 362 -11.96 2.76 -0.37
CA MET A 362 -10.65 2.57 0.25
C MET A 362 -10.74 2.37 1.77
N GLY A 363 -9.90 1.48 2.28
CA GLY A 363 -9.60 1.33 3.70
C GLY A 363 -8.25 1.95 4.04
N PHE A 364 -8.10 2.42 5.29
CA PHE A 364 -6.90 3.10 5.77
C PHE A 364 -6.27 2.38 6.97
N ASN A 365 -5.00 2.65 7.20
CA ASN A 365 -4.19 2.17 8.32
C ASN A 365 -4.39 0.67 8.60
N ALA A 366 -4.36 -0.14 7.53
CA ALA A 366 -4.68 -1.55 7.65
C ALA A 366 -3.49 -2.36 8.20
N THR A 367 -3.80 -3.36 9.02
CA THR A 367 -2.87 -4.42 9.39
C THR A 367 -3.33 -5.74 8.78
N PHE A 368 -2.38 -6.55 8.36
CA PHE A 368 -2.61 -7.81 7.68
C PHE A 368 -1.84 -8.92 8.37
N ASP A 369 -2.54 -9.80 9.07
CA ASP A 369 -1.99 -10.95 9.80
C ASP A 369 -2.32 -12.25 9.07
N VAL A 370 -1.36 -13.17 9.04
CA VAL A 370 -1.53 -14.51 8.48
C VAL A 370 -1.22 -15.55 9.55
N GLN A 371 -2.18 -16.45 9.77
CA GLN A 371 -2.04 -17.60 10.66
C GLN A 371 -2.15 -18.90 9.87
N THR A 372 -1.36 -19.89 10.24
CA THR A 372 -1.28 -21.18 9.54
C THR A 372 -1.28 -22.33 10.54
N THR A 373 -1.70 -23.53 10.11
CA THR A 373 -1.48 -24.75 10.90
C THR A 373 0.01 -25.06 11.02
N LYS A 374 0.39 -25.90 11.98
CA LYS A 374 1.79 -26.14 12.34
C LYS A 374 2.66 -26.65 11.19
N GLU A 375 2.07 -27.37 10.24
CA GLU A 375 2.70 -27.97 9.06
C GLU A 375 2.98 -26.97 7.93
N LEU A 376 2.51 -25.72 8.08
CA LEU A 376 2.68 -24.69 7.07
C LEU A 376 3.28 -23.45 7.73
N LYS A 377 4.35 -22.91 7.14
CA LYS A 377 4.96 -21.66 7.57
C LYS A 377 4.88 -20.60 6.49
N VAL A 378 4.97 -19.35 6.91
CA VAL A 378 4.94 -18.15 6.09
C VAL A 378 6.38 -17.77 5.75
N SER A 379 6.71 -17.82 4.47
CA SER A 379 8.03 -17.43 3.96
C SER A 379 8.14 -15.92 3.77
N GLY A 380 7.03 -15.26 3.48
CA GLY A 380 6.96 -13.80 3.37
C GLY A 380 5.88 -13.32 2.40
N LEU A 381 5.94 -12.03 2.09
CA LEU A 381 4.95 -11.33 1.26
C LEU A 381 5.63 -10.50 0.17
N ILE A 382 5.08 -10.52 -1.05
CA ILE A 382 5.42 -9.56 -2.10
C ILE A 382 4.17 -8.76 -2.47
N GLY A 383 4.25 -7.46 -2.25
CA GLY A 383 3.20 -6.48 -2.46
C GLY A 383 3.54 -5.19 -1.72
N HIS A 384 2.64 -4.21 -1.79
CA HIS A 384 2.86 -2.90 -1.19
C HIS A 384 2.50 -2.90 0.30
N ALA A 385 3.50 -3.13 1.13
CA ALA A 385 3.35 -3.22 2.58
C ALA A 385 4.70 -3.00 3.29
N ILE A 386 4.66 -2.87 4.62
CA ILE A 386 5.84 -2.99 5.47
C ILE A 386 5.68 -4.15 6.46
N SER A 387 6.82 -4.70 6.92
CA SER A 387 6.82 -5.74 7.96
C SER A 387 6.23 -5.20 9.27
N GLY A 388 5.32 -5.96 9.88
CA GLY A 388 4.81 -5.71 11.22
C GLY A 388 5.71 -6.26 12.32
N GLY A 389 6.82 -6.93 11.98
CA GLY A 389 7.81 -7.44 12.94
C GLY A 389 7.30 -8.54 13.88
N LYS A 390 6.11 -9.09 13.61
CA LYS A 390 5.51 -10.16 14.44
C LYS A 390 6.28 -11.46 14.26
N LYS A 391 6.98 -11.89 15.30
CA LYS A 391 7.58 -13.22 15.41
C LYS A 391 6.54 -14.18 15.97
N SER A 392 6.16 -15.18 15.19
CA SER A 392 5.15 -16.18 15.57
C SER A 392 5.62 -17.56 15.17
N ALA A 393 4.99 -18.60 15.71
CA ALA A 393 5.25 -19.98 15.29
C ALA A 393 4.89 -20.23 13.83
N CYS A 394 4.20 -19.32 13.15
CA CYS A 394 3.87 -19.41 11.74
C CYS A 394 5.00 -18.92 10.82
N VAL A 395 6.05 -18.25 11.33
CA VAL A 395 7.15 -17.73 10.50
C VAL A 395 8.08 -18.87 10.10
N GLY A 396 8.41 -18.91 8.80
CA GLY A 396 9.30 -19.90 8.20
C GLY A 396 10.77 -19.50 8.24
N GLU A 397 11.65 -20.45 7.91
CA GLU A 397 13.09 -20.19 7.75
C GLU A 397 13.40 -19.62 6.36
N THR A 398 12.71 -20.10 5.32
CA THR A 398 12.88 -19.59 3.96
C THR A 398 12.25 -18.22 3.83
N GLU A 399 13.04 -17.21 3.43
CA GLU A 399 12.58 -15.84 3.24
C GLU A 399 12.28 -15.53 1.76
N ILE A 400 11.08 -15.02 1.49
CA ILE A 400 10.67 -14.56 0.16
C ILE A 400 9.96 -13.20 0.29
N GLY A 401 10.53 -12.17 -0.33
CA GLY A 401 9.98 -10.81 -0.26
C GLY A 401 10.16 -10.19 1.12
N ILE A 402 9.11 -9.57 1.64
CA ILE A 402 9.04 -9.03 3.00
C ILE A 402 8.77 -10.18 3.97
N GLY A 403 9.83 -10.90 4.36
CA GLY A 403 9.76 -12.09 5.21
C GLY A 403 9.99 -11.81 6.69
N GLN A 404 10.43 -12.86 7.40
CA GLN A 404 10.76 -12.82 8.84
C GLN A 404 9.61 -12.37 9.75
N THR A 405 8.38 -12.42 9.26
CA THR A 405 7.17 -12.03 9.98
C THR A 405 5.95 -12.77 9.43
N SER A 406 4.88 -12.79 10.22
CA SER A 406 3.56 -13.26 9.81
C SER A 406 2.51 -12.14 9.83
N ALA A 407 2.95 -10.88 9.91
CA ALA A 407 2.09 -9.71 9.94
C ALA A 407 2.72 -8.53 9.19
N TRP A 408 1.89 -7.76 8.50
CA TRP A 408 2.30 -6.60 7.71
C TRP A 408 1.36 -5.42 7.96
N LYS A 409 1.81 -4.23 7.61
CA LYS A 409 0.99 -3.02 7.59
C LYS A 409 0.81 -2.55 6.15
N MET A 410 -0.42 -2.21 5.79
CA MET A 410 -0.84 -1.71 4.48
C MET A 410 -1.62 -0.41 4.70
N ASN A 411 -0.96 0.74 4.54
CA ASN A 411 -1.52 2.03 4.99
C ASN A 411 -2.78 2.44 4.22
N SER A 412 -2.88 2.05 2.95
CA SER A 412 -4.13 2.05 2.19
C SER A 412 -4.45 0.63 1.76
N ILE A 413 -5.73 0.29 1.58
CA ILE A 413 -6.17 -0.90 0.86
C ILE A 413 -7.39 -0.56 0.01
N THR A 414 -7.55 -1.20 -1.13
CA THR A 414 -8.70 -1.05 -2.04
C THR A 414 -9.21 -2.43 -2.47
N PRO A 415 -10.38 -2.53 -3.13
CA PRO A 415 -10.87 -3.81 -3.65
C PRO A 415 -9.98 -4.44 -4.72
N ARG A 416 -9.02 -3.68 -5.26
CA ARG A 416 -8.02 -4.14 -6.24
C ARG A 416 -6.65 -4.43 -5.64
N THR A 417 -6.43 -4.07 -4.38
CA THR A 417 -5.17 -4.34 -3.69
C THR A 417 -4.99 -5.84 -3.52
N SER A 418 -3.88 -6.38 -4.03
CA SER A 418 -3.56 -7.79 -3.97
C SER A 418 -2.13 -8.05 -3.53
N ALA A 419 -1.96 -8.90 -2.52
CA ALA A 419 -0.66 -9.29 -1.98
C ALA A 419 -0.38 -10.77 -2.28
N ALA A 420 0.87 -11.06 -2.65
CA ALA A 420 1.34 -12.42 -2.84
C ALA A 420 1.96 -12.93 -1.53
N VAL A 421 1.34 -13.94 -0.91
CA VAL A 421 1.86 -14.57 0.31
C VAL A 421 2.49 -15.91 -0.04
N TYR A 422 3.74 -16.11 0.38
CA TYR A 422 4.50 -17.33 0.11
C TYR A 422 4.55 -18.18 1.38
N PHE A 423 4.48 -19.49 1.16
CA PHE A 423 4.41 -20.47 2.23
C PHE A 423 5.38 -21.60 1.93
N GLU A 424 5.87 -22.22 2.99
CA GLU A 424 6.64 -23.46 2.94
C GLU A 424 5.92 -24.54 3.77
N VAL A 425 5.93 -25.77 3.27
CA VAL A 425 5.42 -26.93 4.00
C VAL A 425 6.55 -27.46 4.87
N VAL A 426 6.31 -27.54 6.18
CA VAL A 426 7.26 -28.05 7.15
C VAL A 426 6.70 -29.33 7.74
N THR A 427 7.35 -30.45 7.45
CA THR A 427 7.10 -31.70 8.16
C THR A 427 7.99 -31.75 9.40
N PRO A 428 7.44 -32.00 10.60
CA PRO A 428 8.26 -32.32 11.76
C PRO A 428 9.19 -33.48 11.42
N ALA A 429 10.48 -33.36 11.77
CA ALA A 429 11.52 -34.31 11.36
C ALA A 429 11.08 -35.78 11.57
N GLY A 430 10.92 -36.51 10.46
CA GLY A 430 10.64 -37.95 10.45
C GLY A 430 9.16 -38.37 10.50
N GLN A 431 8.18 -37.46 10.57
CA GLN A 431 6.76 -37.82 10.54
C GLN A 431 6.13 -37.58 9.16
N ALA A 432 5.55 -38.64 8.57
CA ALA A 432 4.69 -38.52 7.41
C ALA A 432 3.41 -37.74 7.77
N LEU A 433 2.92 -36.93 6.83
CA LEU A 433 1.65 -36.24 6.96
C LEU A 433 0.53 -37.28 7.07
N GLN A 434 -0.33 -37.14 8.08
CA GLN A 434 -1.45 -38.07 8.25
C GLN A 434 -2.38 -38.01 7.02
N PRO A 435 -2.83 -39.17 6.49
CA PRO A 435 -3.79 -39.20 5.40
C PRO A 435 -5.04 -38.38 5.73
N GLY A 436 -5.45 -37.51 4.80
CA GLY A 436 -6.60 -36.61 5.01
C GLY A 436 -6.32 -35.37 5.86
N SER A 437 -5.06 -35.14 6.27
CA SER A 437 -4.67 -33.89 6.92
C SER A 437 -4.87 -32.69 6.01
N ARG A 438 -5.23 -31.55 6.62
CA ARG A 438 -5.49 -30.29 5.92
C ARG A 438 -4.59 -29.19 6.47
N GLY A 439 -4.00 -28.42 5.57
CA GLY A 439 -3.38 -27.15 5.91
C GLY A 439 -4.45 -26.07 5.93
N LEU A 440 -4.52 -25.30 7.01
CA LEU A 440 -5.40 -24.12 7.07
C LEU A 440 -4.55 -22.85 7.05
N ILE A 441 -5.09 -21.83 6.40
CA ILE A 441 -4.56 -20.47 6.37
C ILE A 441 -5.69 -19.53 6.74
N GLN A 442 -5.48 -18.68 7.74
CA GLN A 442 -6.39 -17.60 8.09
C GLN A 442 -5.70 -16.25 7.85
N PHE A 443 -6.30 -15.49 6.94
CA PHE A 443 -5.96 -14.11 6.63
C PHE A 443 -6.85 -13.20 7.47
N VAL A 444 -6.24 -12.26 8.20
CA VAL A 444 -6.94 -11.32 9.06
C VAL A 444 -6.50 -9.91 8.70
N THR A 445 -7.42 -9.09 8.23
CA THR A 445 -7.17 -7.70 7.84
C THR A 445 -7.99 -6.77 8.72
N HIS A 446 -7.33 -6.02 9.60
CA HIS A 446 -7.96 -4.97 10.39
C HIS A 446 -7.72 -3.63 9.72
N TYR A 447 -8.73 -2.78 9.56
CA TYR A 447 -8.58 -1.50 8.87
C TYR A 447 -9.63 -0.47 9.28
N GLN A 448 -9.32 0.80 9.07
CA GLN A 448 -10.26 1.90 9.17
C GLN A 448 -11.05 2.01 7.85
N HIS A 449 -12.35 1.76 7.89
CA HIS A 449 -13.26 2.01 6.77
C HIS A 449 -13.44 3.51 6.56
N SER A 450 -13.68 3.95 5.33
CA SER A 450 -13.88 5.36 4.97
C SER A 450 -15.04 6.03 5.72
N SER A 451 -16.07 5.27 6.12
CA SER A 451 -17.15 5.69 7.03
C SER A 451 -16.69 6.14 8.43
N GLY A 452 -15.44 5.86 8.82
CA GLY A 452 -14.93 6.06 10.18
C GLY A 452 -15.11 4.85 11.10
N GLN A 453 -15.69 3.73 10.65
CA GLN A 453 -15.74 2.49 11.43
C GLN A 453 -14.41 1.72 11.37
N GLN A 454 -14.07 1.00 12.43
CA GLN A 454 -13.03 -0.03 12.38
C GLN A 454 -13.65 -1.34 11.93
N ARG A 455 -13.02 -2.01 10.97
CA ARG A 455 -13.49 -3.29 10.43
C ARG A 455 -12.41 -4.35 10.51
N LEU A 456 -12.84 -5.59 10.69
CA LEU A 456 -12.00 -6.77 10.66
C LEU A 456 -12.50 -7.72 9.59
N ARG A 457 -11.71 -7.94 8.55
CA ARG A 457 -12.00 -8.91 7.50
C ARG A 457 -11.21 -10.19 7.72
N VAL A 458 -11.90 -11.31 7.76
CA VAL A 458 -11.31 -12.62 8.03
C VAL A 458 -11.61 -13.55 6.88
N THR A 459 -10.58 -14.17 6.31
CA THR A 459 -10.72 -15.23 5.30
C THR A 459 -9.98 -16.46 5.78
N THR A 460 -10.68 -17.56 6.00
CA THR A 460 -10.07 -18.86 6.36
C THR A 460 -10.24 -19.83 5.20
N ILE A 461 -9.14 -20.41 4.74
CA ILE A 461 -9.13 -21.44 3.69
C ILE A 461 -8.48 -22.71 4.20
N ALA A 462 -8.89 -23.84 3.62
CA ALA A 462 -8.28 -25.14 3.85
C ALA A 462 -7.87 -25.78 2.52
N ARG A 463 -6.73 -26.49 2.51
CA ARG A 463 -6.28 -27.34 1.42
C ARG A 463 -5.81 -28.67 1.97
N ASN A 464 -6.08 -29.76 1.25
CA ASN A 464 -5.61 -31.08 1.65
C ASN A 464 -4.11 -31.17 1.42
N PHE A 465 -3.38 -31.79 2.35
CA PHE A 465 -2.01 -32.21 2.08
C PHE A 465 -2.02 -33.44 1.17
N ALA A 466 -0.96 -33.57 0.39
CA ALA A 466 -0.73 -34.70 -0.48
C ALA A 466 0.73 -35.15 -0.36
N GLU A 467 0.96 -36.46 -0.49
CA GLU A 467 2.31 -37.01 -0.53
C GLU A 467 3.04 -36.58 -1.80
N ALA A 468 4.37 -36.52 -1.72
CA ALA A 468 5.20 -36.17 -2.86
C ALA A 468 4.96 -37.15 -4.02
N GLY A 469 4.64 -36.61 -5.21
CA GLY A 469 4.33 -37.41 -6.40
C GLY A 469 2.86 -37.80 -6.55
N SER A 470 1.98 -37.42 -5.61
CA SER A 470 0.53 -37.62 -5.78
C SER A 470 0.04 -36.90 -7.05
N PRO A 471 -0.73 -37.58 -7.94
CA PRO A 471 -1.30 -36.95 -9.13
C PRO A 471 -2.19 -35.74 -8.82
N SER A 472 -2.79 -35.71 -7.61
CA SER A 472 -3.61 -34.57 -7.14
C SER A 472 -2.85 -33.25 -7.08
N ILE A 473 -1.52 -33.27 -6.91
CA ILE A 473 -0.68 -32.07 -6.90
C ILE A 473 -0.65 -31.45 -8.30
N ALA A 474 -0.39 -32.25 -9.32
CA ALA A 474 -0.38 -31.78 -10.72
C ALA A 474 -1.79 -31.35 -11.16
N ALA A 475 -2.83 -32.09 -10.74
CA ALA A 475 -4.22 -31.78 -11.05
C ALA A 475 -4.71 -30.47 -10.42
N SER A 476 -4.07 -29.99 -9.35
CA SER A 476 -4.44 -28.76 -8.63
C SER A 476 -3.54 -27.57 -8.95
N PHE A 477 -2.65 -27.69 -9.94
CA PHE A 477 -1.79 -26.59 -10.36
C PHE A 477 -2.59 -25.52 -11.10
N ASP A 478 -2.60 -24.31 -10.54
CA ASP A 478 -3.16 -23.12 -11.18
C ASP A 478 -2.02 -22.37 -11.89
N GLN A 479 -1.91 -22.59 -13.20
CA GLN A 479 -0.85 -22.00 -14.01
C GLN A 479 -0.90 -20.48 -14.12
N GLU A 480 -2.09 -19.86 -14.05
CA GLU A 480 -2.24 -18.40 -14.14
C GLU A 480 -1.76 -17.75 -12.85
N ALA A 481 -2.25 -18.24 -11.69
CA ALA A 481 -1.82 -17.76 -10.39
C ALA A 481 -0.32 -18.01 -10.17
N ALA A 482 0.18 -19.19 -10.56
CA ALA A 482 1.60 -19.51 -10.47
C ALA A 482 2.46 -18.57 -11.33
N ALA A 483 2.02 -18.24 -12.55
CA ALA A 483 2.74 -17.32 -13.42
C ALA A 483 2.85 -15.91 -12.81
N VAL A 484 1.75 -15.39 -12.24
CA VAL A 484 1.75 -14.07 -11.57
C VAL A 484 2.61 -14.08 -10.30
N LEU A 485 2.53 -15.14 -9.49
CA LEU A 485 3.37 -15.30 -8.30
C LEU A 485 4.86 -15.36 -8.67
N MET A 486 5.22 -16.10 -9.71
CA MET A 486 6.59 -16.16 -10.20
C MET A 486 7.05 -14.82 -10.80
N ALA A 487 6.17 -14.10 -11.50
CA ALA A 487 6.43 -12.75 -11.99
C ALA A 487 6.74 -11.80 -10.82
N ARG A 488 5.97 -11.84 -9.74
CA ARG A 488 6.21 -11.02 -8.54
C ARG A 488 7.56 -11.34 -7.88
N ILE A 489 7.97 -12.61 -7.81
CA ILE A 489 9.32 -12.98 -7.34
C ILE A 489 10.39 -12.43 -8.29
N ALA A 490 10.21 -12.57 -9.61
CA ALA A 490 11.19 -12.11 -10.60
C ALA A 490 11.37 -10.60 -10.55
N VAL A 491 10.27 -9.84 -10.47
CA VAL A 491 10.29 -8.38 -10.36
C VAL A 491 10.95 -7.93 -9.06
N PHE A 492 10.61 -8.57 -7.93
CA PHE A 492 11.24 -8.28 -6.65
C PHE A 492 12.76 -8.55 -6.68
N LYS A 493 13.18 -9.68 -7.26
CA LYS A 493 14.61 -9.98 -7.47
C LYS A 493 15.28 -8.94 -8.36
N ALA A 494 14.64 -8.52 -9.44
CA ALA A 494 15.20 -7.54 -10.38
C ALA A 494 15.32 -6.11 -9.81
N GLU A 495 14.89 -5.86 -8.57
CA GLU A 495 15.20 -4.62 -7.85
C GLU A 495 16.57 -4.65 -7.16
N ILE A 496 17.13 -5.85 -6.94
CA ILE A 496 18.36 -6.10 -6.17
C ILE A 496 19.43 -6.74 -7.06
N ASP A 497 19.05 -7.75 -7.83
CA ASP A 497 19.91 -8.55 -8.69
C ASP A 497 19.92 -8.01 -10.12
N ASP A 498 21.00 -8.31 -10.86
CA ASP A 498 21.12 -7.96 -12.28
C ASP A 498 20.10 -8.71 -13.14
N SER A 499 19.52 -8.00 -14.12
CA SER A 499 18.46 -8.54 -15.00
C SER A 499 18.84 -9.87 -15.68
N PRO A 500 20.05 -10.09 -16.24
CA PRO A 500 20.44 -11.36 -16.83
C PRO A 500 20.38 -12.55 -15.87
N ASP A 501 20.69 -12.35 -14.60
CA ASP A 501 20.69 -13.42 -13.59
C ASP A 501 19.27 -13.78 -13.18
N VAL A 502 18.38 -12.79 -13.07
CA VAL A 502 16.94 -13.03 -12.85
C VAL A 502 16.34 -13.83 -14.00
N LEU A 503 16.71 -13.54 -15.24
CA LEU A 503 16.24 -14.29 -16.42
C LEU A 503 16.75 -15.73 -16.43
N ARG A 504 18.04 -15.95 -16.13
CA ARG A 504 18.62 -17.31 -15.99
C ARG A 504 17.93 -18.09 -14.88
N TRP A 505 17.63 -17.44 -13.75
CA TRP A 505 16.88 -18.05 -12.66
C TRP A 505 15.47 -18.46 -13.11
N LEU A 506 14.76 -17.58 -13.82
CA LEU A 506 13.42 -17.84 -14.33
C LEU A 506 13.41 -19.02 -15.32
N ASP A 507 14.35 -19.03 -16.27
CA ASP A 507 14.51 -20.11 -17.25
C ASP A 507 14.82 -21.44 -16.54
N ARG A 508 15.68 -21.45 -15.51
CA ARG A 508 15.95 -22.64 -14.69
C ARG A 508 14.72 -23.14 -13.94
N MET A 509 13.87 -22.25 -13.42
CA MET A 509 12.63 -22.65 -12.74
C MET A 509 11.63 -23.26 -13.71
N LEU A 510 11.49 -22.67 -14.91
CA LEU A 510 10.64 -23.22 -15.97
C LEU A 510 11.11 -24.61 -16.40
N ILE A 511 12.42 -24.80 -16.64
CA ILE A 511 12.98 -26.10 -17.03
C ILE A 511 12.71 -27.16 -15.95
N ARG A 512 12.89 -26.83 -14.67
CA ARG A 512 12.61 -27.75 -13.55
C ARG A 512 11.13 -28.14 -13.48
N LEU A 513 10.22 -27.20 -13.72
CA LEU A 513 8.79 -27.48 -13.77
C LEU A 513 8.47 -28.47 -14.90
N CYS A 514 8.95 -28.19 -16.11
CA CYS A 514 8.76 -29.05 -17.27
C CYS A 514 9.36 -30.45 -17.06
N GLN A 515 10.59 -30.56 -16.54
CA GLN A 515 11.20 -31.85 -16.24
C GLN A 515 10.42 -32.68 -15.22
N LYS A 516 9.69 -32.02 -14.31
CA LYS A 516 8.96 -32.69 -13.23
C LYS A 516 7.55 -33.12 -13.64
N PHE A 517 6.88 -32.36 -14.49
CA PHE A 517 5.44 -32.52 -14.78
C PHE A 517 5.10 -32.78 -16.24
N ALA A 518 6.06 -32.72 -17.17
CA ALA A 518 5.84 -33.09 -18.56
C ALA A 518 6.08 -34.58 -18.80
N ASP A 519 5.41 -35.12 -19.82
CA ASP A 519 5.69 -36.43 -20.37
C ASP A 519 6.66 -36.28 -21.55
N TYR A 520 7.79 -36.99 -21.51
CA TYR A 520 8.77 -37.00 -22.59
C TYR A 520 9.68 -38.23 -22.52
N ARG A 521 10.23 -38.62 -23.66
CA ARG A 521 11.33 -39.58 -23.78
C ARG A 521 12.65 -38.82 -23.74
N LYS A 522 13.63 -39.36 -23.00
CA LYS A 522 14.98 -38.78 -22.94
C LYS A 522 15.58 -38.73 -24.35
N GLU A 523 16.28 -37.65 -24.65
CA GLU A 523 16.91 -37.38 -25.96
C GLU A 523 15.95 -37.27 -27.16
N ASP A 524 14.63 -37.16 -26.94
CA ASP A 524 13.63 -36.96 -28.00
C ASP A 524 12.74 -35.72 -27.72
N PRO A 525 13.13 -34.52 -28.19
CA PRO A 525 12.36 -33.30 -27.98
C PRO A 525 10.95 -33.32 -28.57
N ALA A 526 10.69 -34.10 -29.63
CA ALA A 526 9.38 -34.15 -30.29
C ALA A 526 8.32 -34.85 -29.41
N SER A 527 8.77 -35.69 -28.48
CA SER A 527 7.92 -36.41 -27.53
C SER A 527 7.37 -35.54 -26.39
N PHE A 528 7.89 -34.33 -26.19
CA PHE A 528 7.53 -33.47 -25.06
C PHE A 528 6.06 -33.05 -25.10
N ARG A 529 5.32 -33.35 -24.02
CA ARG A 529 3.92 -32.98 -23.85
C ARG A 529 3.66 -32.48 -22.42
N LEU A 530 2.86 -31.42 -22.32
CA LEU A 530 2.33 -30.91 -21.06
C LEU A 530 0.83 -31.17 -21.01
N THR A 531 0.31 -31.42 -19.82
CA THR A 531 -1.14 -31.49 -19.58
C THR A 531 -1.77 -30.10 -19.61
N ASP A 532 -3.10 -30.03 -19.74
CA ASP A 532 -3.83 -28.76 -19.89
C ASP A 532 -3.59 -27.78 -18.75
N ASN A 533 -3.39 -28.28 -17.53
CA ASN A 533 -3.07 -27.45 -16.35
C ASN A 533 -1.70 -26.75 -16.43
N PHE A 534 -0.81 -27.15 -17.34
CA PHE A 534 0.54 -26.60 -17.48
C PHE A 534 0.81 -26.03 -18.88
N SER A 535 -0.05 -26.29 -19.87
CA SER A 535 0.23 -26.08 -21.29
C SER A 535 0.53 -24.61 -21.64
N ILE A 536 -0.11 -23.65 -20.96
CA ILE A 536 0.10 -22.20 -21.21
C ILE A 536 1.15 -21.58 -20.28
N TYR A 537 1.62 -22.28 -19.25
CA TYR A 537 2.64 -21.77 -18.33
C TYR A 537 3.95 -21.36 -19.05
N PRO A 538 4.53 -22.16 -19.96
CA PRO A 538 5.70 -21.74 -20.74
C PRO A 538 5.44 -20.48 -21.57
N GLN A 539 4.22 -20.30 -22.08
CA GLN A 539 3.85 -19.10 -22.84
C GLN A 539 3.84 -17.85 -21.93
N PHE A 540 3.30 -17.95 -20.72
CA PHE A 540 3.41 -16.85 -19.75
C PHE A 540 4.86 -16.48 -19.44
N MET A 541 5.72 -17.48 -19.19
CA MET A 541 7.14 -17.24 -18.92
C MET A 541 7.86 -16.62 -20.11
N PHE A 542 7.50 -17.02 -21.34
CA PHE A 542 8.02 -16.43 -22.57
C PHE A 542 7.68 -14.95 -22.71
N HIS A 543 6.46 -14.54 -22.36
CA HIS A 543 6.06 -13.13 -22.38
C HIS A 543 6.66 -12.35 -21.19
N LEU A 544 6.72 -12.95 -20.00
CA LEU A 544 7.30 -12.34 -18.81
C LEU A 544 8.78 -11.98 -19.02
N ARG A 545 9.59 -12.91 -19.52
CA ARG A 545 11.06 -12.71 -19.69
C ARG A 545 11.44 -11.61 -20.70
N ARG A 546 10.50 -11.21 -21.57
CA ARG A 546 10.67 -10.13 -22.56
C ARG A 546 9.84 -8.88 -22.27
N SER A 547 9.07 -8.91 -21.18
CA SER A 547 8.23 -7.79 -20.77
C SER A 547 9.08 -6.62 -20.26
N GLN A 548 8.49 -5.42 -20.24
CA GLN A 548 9.08 -4.22 -19.67
C GLN A 548 9.35 -4.33 -18.16
N PHE A 549 8.83 -5.35 -17.48
CA PHE A 549 9.10 -5.60 -16.07
C PHE A 549 10.55 -6.05 -15.82
N LEU A 550 11.10 -6.85 -16.75
CA LEU A 550 12.44 -7.46 -16.65
C LEU A 550 13.41 -6.94 -17.71
N GLN A 551 12.92 -6.59 -18.91
CA GLN A 551 13.72 -5.96 -19.96
C GLN A 551 13.49 -4.46 -19.92
N VAL A 552 14.41 -3.73 -19.29
CA VAL A 552 14.27 -2.29 -19.07
C VAL A 552 14.76 -1.44 -20.25
N PHE A 553 15.39 -2.05 -21.25
CA PHE A 553 15.79 -1.37 -22.48
C PHE A 553 14.59 -0.72 -23.18
N ASN A 554 14.80 0.44 -23.80
CA ASN A 554 13.76 1.31 -24.38
C ASN A 554 12.72 1.86 -23.38
N ASN A 555 12.96 1.75 -22.07
CA ASN A 555 12.15 2.43 -21.07
C ASN A 555 13.05 3.35 -20.25
N SER A 556 12.47 4.40 -19.72
CA SER A 556 13.09 5.22 -18.70
C SER A 556 13.08 4.51 -17.33
N PRO A 557 13.99 4.90 -16.43
CA PRO A 557 13.93 4.53 -15.01
C PRO A 557 12.56 4.72 -14.36
N ASP A 558 11.88 5.84 -14.64
CA ASP A 558 10.57 6.17 -14.06
C ASP A 558 9.44 5.27 -14.58
N GLU A 559 9.40 5.00 -15.88
CA GLU A 559 8.43 4.07 -16.47
C GLU A 559 8.60 2.66 -15.89
N THR A 560 9.85 2.21 -15.73
CA THR A 560 10.15 0.91 -15.14
C THR A 560 9.65 0.85 -13.69
N ALA A 561 9.88 1.91 -12.90
CA ALA A 561 9.37 2.00 -11.53
C ALA A 561 7.83 1.96 -11.49
N PHE A 562 7.16 2.65 -12.41
CA PHE A 562 5.72 2.62 -12.57
C PHE A 562 5.21 1.20 -12.90
N TYR A 563 5.71 0.56 -13.96
CA TYR A 563 5.26 -0.78 -14.36
C TYR A 563 5.45 -1.83 -13.26
N ARG A 564 6.59 -1.78 -12.55
CA ARG A 564 6.88 -2.69 -11.43
C ARG A 564 5.97 -2.44 -10.21
N GLN A 565 5.56 -1.19 -9.98
CA GLN A 565 4.61 -0.85 -8.92
C GLN A 565 3.25 -1.49 -9.21
N VAL A 566 2.74 -1.41 -10.45
CA VAL A 566 1.41 -1.93 -10.77
C VAL A 566 1.36 -3.46 -10.65
N VAL A 567 2.33 -4.18 -11.22
CA VAL A 567 2.36 -5.67 -11.19
C VAL A 567 2.49 -6.24 -9.77
N SER A 568 3.14 -5.51 -8.87
CA SER A 568 3.37 -5.93 -7.49
C SER A 568 2.15 -5.71 -6.58
N GLY A 569 1.29 -4.74 -6.88
CA GLY A 569 0.21 -4.29 -5.97
C GLY A 569 -1.21 -4.64 -6.39
N VAL A 570 -1.45 -4.96 -7.66
CA VAL A 570 -2.80 -5.10 -8.23
C VAL A 570 -3.08 -6.55 -8.63
N CYS A 571 -4.31 -7.01 -8.40
CA CYS A 571 -4.83 -8.20 -9.06
C CYS A 571 -5.37 -7.77 -10.42
N TRP A 572 -4.74 -8.27 -11.49
CA TRP A 572 -5.19 -8.06 -12.87
C TRP A 572 -6.41 -8.92 -13.18
#